data_AF-A0A0F2RSQ5-F1
#
_entry.id   AF-A0A0F2RSQ5-F1
#
_cell.length_a   1.000
_cell.length_b   1.000
_cell.length_c   1.000
_cell.angle_alpha   90.00
_cell.angle_beta   90.00
_cell.angle_gamma   90.00
#
_symmetry.space_group_name_H-M   'P 1'
#
loop_
_entity.id
_entity.type
_entity.pdbx_description
1 polymer ?
#
loop_
_entity_poly.entity_id
_entity_poly.type
_entity_poly.pdbx_seq_one_letter_code
_entity_poly.pdbx_strand_id
1 'polypeptide(L)' 'MSERFDWPALMRAGMQGLGLKPAEFWALTPMELRLMLGERQGVQPLARDGLEALLRAFPDTEGEMRDG' A
#
# COMPACT_ATOMS: atom_id res chain seq x y z
N MET A 1 -16.44 -6.28 -4.42
CA MET A 1 -15.64 -6.27 -5.66
C MET A 1 -14.26 -5.80 -5.26
N SER A 2 -13.27 -6.69 -5.21
CA SER A 2 -11.90 -6.32 -4.89
C SER A 2 -11.36 -5.43 -6.02
N GLU A 3 -11.33 -4.11 -5.79
CA GLU A 3 -10.67 -3.19 -6.71
C GLU A 3 -9.21 -3.63 -6.87
N ARG A 4 -8.84 -4.01 -8.09
CA ARG A 4 -7.46 -4.33 -8.41
C ARG A 4 -6.66 -3.05 -8.23
N PHE A 5 -5.65 -3.10 -7.39
CA PHE A 5 -4.71 -2.01 -7.23
C PHE A 5 -4.11 -1.63 -8.60
N ASP A 6 -4.25 -0.37 -9.00
CA ASP A 6 -3.81 0.13 -10.32
C ASP A 6 -2.28 0.35 -10.32
N TRP A 7 -1.56 -0.78 -10.41
CA TRP A 7 -0.11 -0.80 -10.55
C TRP A 7 0.39 0.03 -11.74
N PRO A 8 -0.19 -0.08 -12.95
CA PRO A 8 0.22 0.75 -14.07
C PRO A 8 0.16 2.26 -13.78
N ALA A 9 -0.92 2.73 -13.14
CA ALA A 9 -1.03 4.14 -12.77
C ALA A 9 0.02 4.55 -11.74
N LEU A 10 0.27 3.71 -10.74
CA LEU A 10 1.29 3.99 -9.72
C LEU A 10 2.70 4.08 -10.32
N MET A 11 3.07 3.15 -11.20
CA MET A 11 4.38 3.16 -11.84
C MET A 11 4.57 4.35 -12.76
N ARG A 12 3.52 4.78 -13.48
CA ARG A 12 3.57 6.02 -14.26
C ARG A 12 3.76 7.24 -13.36
N ALA A 13 3.00 7.34 -12.26
CA ALA A 13 3.13 8.44 -11.33
C ALA A 13 4.53 8.51 -10.68
N GLY A 14 5.08 7.37 -10.24
CA GLY A 14 6.41 7.31 -9.62
C GLY A 14 7.58 7.48 -10.59
N MET A 15 7.65 6.65 -11.64
CA MET A 15 8.81 6.60 -12.52
C MET A 15 8.77 7.66 -13.63
N GLN A 16 7.58 8.01 -14.14
CA GLN A 16 7.44 9.04 -15.17
C GLN A 16 7.08 10.41 -14.58
N GLY A 17 6.17 10.45 -13.60
CA GLY A 17 5.70 11.69 -12.98
C GLY A 17 6.74 12.32 -12.05
N LEU A 18 7.28 11.54 -11.11
CA LEU A 18 8.32 11.99 -10.16
C LEU A 18 9.75 11.78 -10.68
N GLY A 19 9.91 11.06 -11.79
CA GLY A 19 11.23 10.79 -12.39
C GLY A 19 12.11 9.82 -11.58
N LEU A 20 11.52 9.03 -10.68
CA LEU A 20 12.25 8.08 -9.86
C LEU A 20 12.83 6.95 -10.69
N LYS A 21 14.08 6.56 -10.42
CA LYS A 21 14.64 5.32 -10.96
C LYS A 21 13.88 4.13 -10.34
N PRO A 22 13.83 2.97 -11.03
CA PRO A 22 13.16 1.79 -10.48
C PRO A 22 13.64 1.40 -9.09
N ALA A 23 14.95 1.46 -8.84
CA ALA A 23 15.52 1.15 -7.53
C ALA A 23 15.08 2.14 -6.44
N GLU A 24 14.98 3.44 -6.76
CA GLU A 24 14.53 4.46 -5.82
C GLU A 24 13.05 4.26 -5.50
N PHE A 25 12.22 4.02 -6.52
CA PHE A 25 10.79 3.74 -6.36
C PHE A 25 10.52 2.54 -5.43
N TRP A 26 11.27 1.45 -5.59
CA TRP A 26 11.11 0.25 -4.76
C TRP A 26 11.74 0.36 -3.38
N ALA A 27 12.66 1.31 -3.17
CA ALA A 27 13.22 1.60 -1.86
C ALA A 27 12.31 2.49 -1.00
N LEU A 28 11.38 3.22 -1.62
CA LEU A 28 10.44 4.09 -0.90
C LEU A 28 9.39 3.29 -0.15
N THR A 29 9.08 3.75 1.05
CA THR A 29 7.86 3.33 1.72
C THR A 29 6.64 3.91 0.98
N PRO A 30 5.47 3.24 1.02
CA PRO A 30 4.23 3.80 0.46
C PRO A 30 3.88 5.18 1.03
N MET A 31 4.29 5.45 2.27
CA MET A 31 4.10 6.74 2.93
C MET A 31 4.89 7.85 2.25
N GLU A 32 6.19 7.62 2.03
CA GLU A 32 7.07 8.59 1.36
C GLU A 32 6.62 8.83 -0.08
N LEU A 33 6.21 7.78 -0.78
CA LEU A 33 5.67 7.92 -2.14
C LEU A 33 4.42 8.81 -2.17
N ARG A 34 3.48 8.59 -1.25
CA ARG A 34 2.25 9.43 -1.14
C ARG A 34 2.57 10.89 -0.82
N LEU A 35 3.53 11.12 0.07
CA LEU A 35 4.01 12.48 0.40
C LEU A 35 4.60 13.17 -0.83
N MET A 36 5.42 12.47 -1.61
CA MET A 36 6.02 13.01 -2.85
C MET A 36 4.99 13.25 -3.95
N LEU A 37 3.92 12.45 -4.02
CA LEU A 37 2.79 12.65 -4.93
C LEU A 37 1.89 13.83 -4.53
N GLY A 38 2.18 14.50 -3.41
CA GLY A 38 1.44 15.68 -2.96
C GLY A 38 0.13 15.36 -2.23
N GLU A 39 -0.10 14.09 -1.87
CA GLU A 39 -1.23 13.73 -1.00
C GLU A 39 -0.97 14.28 0.42
N ARG A 40 -1.53 15.46 0.69
CA ARG A 40 -1.56 16.09 2.03
C ARG A 40 -2.79 15.70 2.84
N GLN A 41 -3.38 14.52 2.62
CA GLN A 41 -4.39 14.03 3.54
C GLN A 41 -3.69 13.41 4.75
N GLY A 42 -3.92 14.05 5.90
CA GLY A 42 -3.32 13.71 7.18
C GLY A 42 -3.30 12.21 7.37
N VAL A 43 -2.09 11.66 7.40
CA VAL A 43 -1.84 10.27 7.72
C VAL A 43 -2.27 10.11 9.17
N GLN A 44 -3.52 9.72 9.36
CA GLN A 44 -3.95 9.21 10.65
C GLN A 44 -3.16 7.92 10.85
N PRO A 45 -2.37 7.81 11.94
CA PRO A 45 -1.76 6.56 12.31
C PRO A 45 -2.85 5.49 12.40
N LEU A 46 -2.51 4.23 12.13
CA LEU A 46 -3.43 3.12 12.33
C LEU A 46 -3.84 3.10 13.81
N ALA A 47 -5.02 3.62 14.12
CA ALA A 47 -5.58 3.62 15.45
C ALA A 47 -6.05 2.20 15.81
N ARG A 48 -6.24 1.96 17.11
CA ARG A 48 -6.69 0.66 17.63
C ARG A 48 -7.95 0.15 16.91
N ASP A 49 -8.91 1.03 16.68
CA ASP A 49 -10.17 0.71 15.99
C ASP A 49 -9.93 0.24 14.55
N GLY A 50 -8.94 0.82 13.86
CA GLY A 50 -8.55 0.41 12.52
C GLY A 50 -7.92 -0.97 12.49
N LEU A 51 -7.08 -1.29 13.48
CA LEU A 51 -6.52 -2.63 13.64
C LEU A 51 -7.62 -3.67 13.94
N GLU A 52 -8.58 -3.34 14.81
CA GLU A 52 -9.69 -4.23 15.14
C GLU A 52 -10.62 -4.47 13.93
N ALA A 53 -10.82 -3.45 13.10
CA ALA A 53 -11.53 -3.61 11.83
C ALA A 53 -10.80 -4.57 10.88
N LEU A 54 -9.46 -4.50 10.81
CA LEU A 54 -8.65 -5.41 9.99
C LEU A 54 -8.74 -6.86 10.49
N LEU A 55 -8.59 -7.09 11.80
CA LEU A 55 -8.71 -8.43 12.39
C LEU A 55 -10.08 -9.07 12.11
N ARG A 56 -11.14 -8.27 12.07
CA ARG A 56 -12.48 -8.74 11.72
C ARG A 56 -12.65 -9.02 10.22
N ALA A 57 -12.01 -8.22 9.38
CA ALA A 57 -12.09 -8.36 7.92
C ALA A 57 -11.25 -9.54 7.40
N PHE A 58 -10.13 -9.83 8.08
CA PHE A 58 -9.20 -10.89 7.74
C PHE A 58 -8.98 -11.78 8.97
N PRO A 59 -10.00 -12.55 9.39
CA PRO A 59 -9.83 -13.48 10.49
C PRO A 59 -8.86 -14.58 10.06
N ASP A 60 -7.83 -14.82 10.87
CA ASP A 60 -6.92 -15.95 10.67
C ASP A 60 -7.71 -17.25 10.87
N THR A 61 -8.27 -17.79 9.80
CA THR A 61 -8.67 -19.19 9.76
C THR A 61 -7.42 -20.02 9.62
N GLU A 62 -7.23 -21.03 10.48
CA GLU A 62 -6.24 -22.09 10.33
C GLU A 62 -6.51 -22.90 9.05
N GLY A 63 -6.26 -22.29 7.90
CA GLY A 63 -6.28 -22.94 6.60
C GLY A 63 -4.89 -23.48 6.35
N GLU A 64 -4.74 -24.79 6.57
CA GLU A 64 -3.59 -25.63 6.19
C GLU A 64 -2.65 -24.97 5.18
N MET A 65 -1.46 -24.56 5.64
CA MET A 65 -0.32 -24.36 4.74
C MET A 65 0.02 -25.73 4.14
N ARG A 66 -0.60 -26.04 3.01
CA ARG A 66 -0.16 -27.12 2.14
C ARG A 66 0.95 -26.55 1.27
N ASP A 67 2.15 -26.56 1.82
CA ASP A 67 3.37 -26.34 1.06
C ASP A 67 3.48 -27.45 0.01
N GLY A 68 3.57 -27.06 -1.27
CA GLY A 68 3.69 -27.94 -2.43
C GLY A 68 4.61 -27.33 -3.47
#